data_AF-A0A949IUH6-F1
#
_entry.id   AF-A0A949IUH6-F1
#
_cell.length_a   1.000
_cell.length_b   1.000
_cell.length_c   1.000
_cell.angle_alpha   90.00
_cell.angle_beta   90.00
_cell.angle_gamma   90.00
#
_symmetry.space_group_name_H-M   'P 1'
#
loop_
_entity.id
_entity.type
_entity.pdbx_description
1 polymer ?
#
loop_
_entity_poly.entity_id
_entity_poly.type
_entity_poly.pdbx_seq_one_letter_code
_entity_poly.pdbx_strand_id
1 'polypeptide(L)'
;MAGNRNWTFPNLLLLRMRDDSDCFGSAFRPALLWLSAMAFAGEAQQPRWSNGNCMNKNLDAQQIFGFAVSLAFWWLILGNVQVAVGVLALIFVHEMGHFIAARLRGVAVTMPTFTPFGAYVLTGPSSSVAEEAYVKLAGPLVGGVASIAALALGTVIGSPMLVQVGTIGVFLNLFNMIPLDPFDGGGVAQVFGRWTVVPGIAVFAYFFLILAGGNPINMIFGAFIALQAYQAYQMRTQQWHARPSYFRSTASAKVGVGIGYLAVGGALAYVLLNPGFLPALLTSVGL
;
A
#
# COMPACT_ATOMS: atom_id res chain seq x y z
N MET A 1 -57.74 2.76 22.02
CA MET A 1 -56.68 3.66 21.53
C MET A 1 -55.89 4.18 22.73
N ALA A 2 -54.71 3.63 22.99
CA ALA A 2 -53.74 4.18 23.92
C ALA A 2 -52.37 3.59 23.56
N GLY A 3 -51.56 4.36 22.84
CA GLY A 3 -50.19 4.01 22.50
C GLY A 3 -49.29 4.34 23.68
N ASN A 4 -48.65 3.32 24.25
CA ASN A 4 -47.70 3.49 25.34
C ASN A 4 -46.30 3.76 24.75
N ARG A 5 -45.81 5.00 24.89
CA ARG A 5 -44.44 5.39 24.53
C ARG A 5 -43.52 5.11 25.71
N ASN A 6 -42.74 4.05 25.65
CA ASN A 6 -41.60 3.85 26.56
C ASN A 6 -40.33 4.40 25.90
N TRP A 7 -39.80 5.44 26.50
CA TRP A 7 -38.43 5.91 26.31
C TRP A 7 -37.51 5.04 27.17
N THR A 8 -36.61 4.28 26.53
CA THR A 8 -35.49 3.64 27.22
C THR A 8 -34.21 3.99 26.48
N PHE A 9 -33.34 4.73 27.17
CA PHE A 9 -31.97 5.02 26.76
C PHE A 9 -31.18 3.72 26.53
N PRO A 10 -30.42 3.56 25.44
CA PRO A 10 -29.45 2.48 25.34
C PRO A 10 -28.16 2.87 26.06
N ASN A 11 -27.77 1.99 26.99
CA ASN A 11 -26.47 1.96 27.65
C ASN A 11 -25.30 2.14 26.66
N LEU A 12 -24.45 3.11 26.97
CA LEU A 12 -23.05 3.14 26.54
C LEU A 12 -22.31 1.92 27.10
N LEU A 13 -21.24 1.52 26.39
CA LEU A 13 -20.27 0.47 26.71
C LEU A 13 -20.78 -0.97 26.58
N LEU A 14 -20.53 -1.55 25.41
CA LEU A 14 -19.84 -2.83 25.24
C LEU A 14 -19.42 -2.93 23.76
N LEU A 15 -18.21 -2.44 23.46
CA LEU A 15 -17.48 -2.81 22.25
C LEU A 15 -17.26 -4.31 22.31
N ARG A 16 -18.17 -5.09 21.74
CA ARG A 16 -17.94 -6.50 21.45
C ARG A 16 -16.89 -6.53 20.33
N MET A 17 -15.61 -6.56 20.72
CA MET A 17 -14.56 -7.07 19.85
C MET A 17 -15.02 -8.47 19.42
N ARG A 18 -15.48 -8.58 18.18
CA ARG A 18 -15.72 -9.89 17.59
C ARG A 18 -14.35 -10.45 17.31
N ASP A 19 -14.05 -11.54 18.00
CA ASP A 19 -12.84 -12.32 17.85
C ASP A 19 -12.83 -12.93 16.44
N ASP A 20 -12.43 -12.13 15.44
CA ASP A 20 -12.21 -12.56 14.06
C ASP A 20 -10.73 -12.94 13.85
N SER A 21 -10.11 -13.50 14.89
CA SER A 21 -8.78 -14.11 14.86
C SER A 21 -8.78 -15.46 14.13
N ASP A 22 -9.94 -16.10 13.99
CA ASP A 22 -10.10 -17.45 13.41
C ASP A 22 -10.43 -17.50 11.91
N CYS A 23 -10.57 -16.35 11.23
CA CYS A 23 -10.79 -16.27 9.78
C CYS A 23 -9.50 -15.84 9.05
N PHE A 24 -8.42 -16.58 9.29
CA PHE A 24 -7.18 -16.45 8.53
C PHE A 24 -7.30 -17.26 7.23
N GLY A 25 -7.45 -16.55 6.11
CA GLY A 25 -7.41 -17.12 4.77
C GLY A 25 -8.79 -17.33 4.13
N SER A 26 -9.33 -16.29 3.51
CA SER A 26 -10.33 -16.45 2.44
C SER A 26 -10.50 -15.17 1.63
N ALA A 27 -9.69 -15.02 0.59
CA ALA A 27 -10.06 -14.32 -0.65
C ALA A 27 -9.09 -14.74 -1.77
N PHE A 28 -9.04 -16.04 -2.07
CA PHE A 28 -8.25 -16.55 -3.19
C PHE A 28 -9.14 -17.30 -4.16
N ARG A 29 -9.51 -16.58 -5.22
CA ARG A 29 -9.60 -17.13 -6.58
C ARG A 29 -8.69 -16.28 -7.47
N PRO A 30 -7.91 -16.90 -8.37
CA PRO A 30 -6.50 -16.54 -8.57
C PRO A 30 -6.26 -15.33 -9.46
N ALA A 31 -4.98 -14.99 -9.64
CA ALA A 31 -4.39 -14.08 -10.64
C ALA A 31 -4.95 -14.18 -12.10
N LEU A 32 -5.79 -15.16 -12.42
CA LEU A 32 -6.62 -15.18 -13.63
C LEU A 32 -7.77 -14.16 -13.60
N LEU A 33 -8.26 -13.78 -12.42
CA LEU A 33 -9.17 -12.64 -12.22
C LEU A 33 -8.49 -11.31 -12.50
N TRP A 34 -7.16 -11.22 -12.38
CA TRP A 34 -6.41 -10.04 -12.82
C TRP A 34 -6.46 -9.87 -14.34
N LEU A 35 -6.35 -10.95 -15.11
CA LEU A 35 -6.50 -10.92 -16.58
C LEU A 35 -7.97 -10.81 -17.04
N SER A 36 -8.92 -11.38 -16.30
CA SER A 36 -10.34 -11.36 -16.70
C SER A 36 -11.12 -10.14 -16.18
N ALA A 37 -10.75 -9.54 -15.04
CA ALA A 37 -11.24 -8.22 -14.64
C ALA A 37 -10.74 -7.10 -15.57
N MET A 38 -9.68 -7.35 -16.33
CA MET A 38 -9.24 -6.48 -17.43
C MET A 38 -10.05 -6.67 -18.73
N ALA A 39 -10.78 -7.79 -18.89
CA ALA A 39 -11.49 -8.12 -20.13
C ALA A 39 -13.00 -7.84 -20.08
N PHE A 40 -13.62 -7.72 -18.90
CA PHE A 40 -15.05 -7.47 -18.79
C PHE A 40 -15.38 -6.38 -17.76
N ALA A 41 -15.90 -5.25 -18.25
CA ALA A 41 -16.51 -4.18 -17.47
C ALA A 41 -17.89 -4.60 -16.89
N GLY A 42 -17.95 -5.75 -16.22
CA GLY A 42 -19.16 -6.31 -15.63
C GLY A 42 -18.87 -6.80 -14.23
N GLU A 43 -19.32 -6.04 -13.23
CA GLU A 43 -19.42 -6.41 -11.82
C GLU A 43 -18.17 -7.10 -11.22
N ALA A 44 -17.21 -6.29 -10.77
CA ALA A 44 -16.29 -6.73 -9.72
C ALA A 44 -17.10 -7.00 -8.45
N GLN A 45 -17.62 -8.23 -8.30
CA GLN A 45 -18.25 -8.67 -7.07
C GLN A 45 -17.22 -8.57 -5.95
N GLN A 46 -17.46 -7.64 -5.01
CA GLN A 46 -16.69 -7.56 -3.79
C GLN A 46 -16.71 -8.95 -3.11
N PRO A 47 -15.58 -9.43 -2.57
CA PRO A 47 -15.57 -10.70 -1.85
C PRO A 47 -16.65 -10.67 -0.77
N ARG A 48 -17.60 -11.61 -0.85
CA ARG A 48 -18.58 -11.83 0.22
C ARG A 48 -17.80 -12.27 1.44
N TRP A 49 -17.71 -11.40 2.44
CA TRP A 49 -17.26 -11.76 3.78
C TRP A 49 -18.34 -12.67 4.41
N SER A 50 -18.31 -13.96 4.06
CA SER A 50 -19.28 -14.93 4.55
C SER A 50 -18.93 -15.36 5.97
N ASN A 51 -19.89 -15.24 6.89
CA ASN A 51 -19.83 -15.94 8.17
C ASN A 51 -19.86 -17.45 7.89
N GLY A 52 -18.78 -18.16 8.25
CA GLY A 52 -18.75 -19.62 8.30
C GLY A 52 -18.37 -20.32 7.00
N ASN A 53 -17.07 -20.46 6.76
CA ASN A 53 -16.43 -21.70 6.33
C ASN A 53 -14.92 -21.47 6.21
N CYS A 54 -14.21 -21.74 7.32
CA CYS A 54 -12.76 -21.74 7.35
C CYS A 54 -12.24 -23.01 6.65
N MET A 55 -11.64 -22.85 5.46
CA MET A 55 -10.80 -23.87 4.79
C MET A 55 -9.71 -23.10 4.02
N ASN A 56 -8.41 -23.39 4.03
CA ASN A 56 -7.58 -24.55 4.42
C ASN A 56 -6.24 -23.98 4.95
N LYS A 57 -5.61 -24.60 5.97
CA LYS A 57 -4.41 -24.09 6.67
C LYS A 57 -3.09 -24.24 5.90
N ASN A 58 -3.15 -24.61 4.62
CA ASN A 58 -1.95 -24.72 3.79
C ASN A 58 -1.69 -23.38 3.12
N LEU A 59 -0.44 -22.91 3.14
CA LEU A 59 0.04 -21.88 2.21
C LEU A 59 -0.45 -22.27 0.81
N ASP A 60 -1.37 -21.47 0.26
CA ASP A 60 -2.00 -21.78 -1.02
C ASP A 60 -0.87 -21.91 -2.05
N ALA A 61 -0.86 -22.97 -2.85
CA ALA A 61 0.18 -23.23 -3.85
C ALA A 61 0.38 -22.01 -4.77
N GLN A 62 -0.69 -21.22 -4.94
CA GLN A 62 -0.67 -19.95 -5.64
C GLN A 62 0.19 -18.86 -4.97
N GLN A 63 0.19 -18.76 -3.63
CA GLN A 63 1.02 -17.79 -2.91
C GLN A 63 2.50 -18.14 -3.00
N ILE A 64 2.82 -19.44 -2.89
CA ILE A 64 4.19 -19.95 -3.06
C ILE A 64 4.67 -19.67 -4.48
N PHE A 65 3.83 -19.96 -5.48
CA PHE A 65 4.14 -19.65 -6.88
C PHE A 65 4.32 -18.16 -7.12
N GLY A 66 3.42 -17.32 -6.59
CA GLY A 66 3.51 -15.86 -6.69
C GLY A 66 4.80 -15.31 -6.08
N PHE A 67 5.17 -15.78 -4.88
CA PHE A 67 6.44 -15.44 -4.25
C PHE A 67 7.65 -15.88 -5.09
N ALA A 68 7.65 -17.12 -5.61
CA ALA A 68 8.74 -17.63 -6.44
C ALA A 68 8.94 -16.82 -7.73
N VAL A 69 7.85 -16.44 -8.42
CA VAL A 69 7.92 -15.58 -9.61
C VAL A 69 8.42 -14.18 -9.24
N SER A 70 7.97 -13.63 -8.11
CA SER A 70 8.44 -12.33 -7.62
C SER A 70 9.93 -12.37 -7.31
N LEU A 71 10.40 -13.41 -6.62
CA LEU A 71 11.81 -13.59 -6.33
C LEU A 71 12.66 -13.71 -7.60
N ALA A 72 12.20 -14.49 -8.58
CA ALA A 72 12.88 -14.58 -9.87
C ALA A 72 12.94 -13.23 -10.59
N PHE A 73 11.84 -12.48 -10.61
CA PHE A 73 11.78 -11.15 -11.21
C PHE A 73 12.78 -10.17 -10.58
N TRP A 74 12.73 -10.03 -9.24
CA TRP A 74 13.63 -9.13 -8.51
C TRP A 74 15.08 -9.58 -8.61
N TRP A 75 15.34 -10.89 -8.61
CA TRP A 75 16.70 -11.41 -8.81
C TRP A 75 17.25 -11.07 -10.20
N LEU A 76 16.44 -11.22 -11.26
CA LEU A 76 16.87 -10.88 -12.63
C LEU A 76 17.18 -9.39 -12.79
N ILE A 77 16.40 -8.50 -12.17
CA ILE A 77 16.61 -7.05 -12.26
C ILE A 77 17.79 -6.59 -11.41
N LEU A 78 17.92 -7.12 -10.20
CA LEU A 78 18.93 -6.66 -9.24
C LEU A 78 20.27 -7.40 -9.38
N GLY A 79 20.32 -8.51 -10.10
CA GLY A 79 21.52 -9.32 -10.31
C GLY A 79 22.02 -10.08 -9.07
N ASN A 80 21.37 -9.91 -7.92
CA ASN A 80 21.76 -10.55 -6.66
C ASN A 80 20.52 -11.06 -5.90
N VAL A 81 20.48 -12.36 -5.64
CA VAL A 81 19.37 -13.02 -4.95
C VAL A 81 19.21 -12.56 -3.50
N GLN A 82 20.30 -12.24 -2.80
CA GLN A 82 20.25 -11.77 -1.41
C GLN A 82 19.61 -10.37 -1.33
N VAL A 83 19.95 -9.50 -2.29
CA VAL A 83 19.32 -8.18 -2.41
C VAL A 83 17.83 -8.33 -2.77
N ALA A 84 17.49 -9.23 -3.69
CA ALA A 84 16.10 -9.51 -4.06
C ALA A 84 15.27 -10.00 -2.86
N VAL A 85 15.80 -10.93 -2.06
CA VAL A 85 15.15 -11.39 -0.82
C VAL A 85 14.98 -10.24 0.17
N GLY A 86 16.02 -9.40 0.36
CA GLY A 86 15.94 -8.24 1.23
C GLY A 86 14.88 -7.23 0.79
N VAL A 87 14.77 -6.96 -0.52
CA VAL A 87 13.73 -6.08 -1.08
C VAL A 87 12.34 -6.68 -0.90
N LEU A 88 12.15 -7.97 -1.17
CA LEU A 88 10.87 -8.64 -0.92
C LEU A 88 10.48 -8.62 0.57
N ALA A 89 11.45 -8.73 1.48
CA ALA A 89 11.20 -8.59 2.91
C ALA A 89 10.73 -7.17 3.27
N LEU A 90 11.33 -6.12 2.69
CA LEU A 90 10.87 -4.75 2.90
C LEU A 90 9.49 -4.47 2.28
N ILE A 91 9.19 -5.05 1.11
CA ILE A 91 7.84 -4.99 0.51
C ILE A 91 6.82 -5.68 1.43
N PHE A 92 7.17 -6.83 2.01
CA PHE A 92 6.31 -7.49 2.98
C PHE A 92 6.04 -6.62 4.21
N VAL A 93 7.09 -6.01 4.77
CA VAL A 93 6.96 -5.10 5.93
C VAL A 93 6.08 -3.89 5.60
N HIS A 94 6.19 -3.35 4.38
CA HIS A 94 5.32 -2.30 3.88
C HIS A 94 3.84 -2.75 3.87
N GLU A 95 3.53 -3.90 3.28
CA GLU A 95 2.16 -4.43 3.26
C GLU A 95 1.61 -4.73 4.67
N MET A 96 2.48 -5.15 5.59
CA MET A 96 2.10 -5.32 6.99
C MET A 96 1.72 -4.01 7.66
N GLY A 97 2.28 -2.87 7.24
CA GLY A 97 1.83 -1.54 7.66
C GLY A 97 0.35 -1.31 7.34
N HIS A 98 -0.06 -1.58 6.09
CA HIS A 98 -1.46 -1.49 5.69
C HIS A 98 -2.35 -2.47 6.45
N PHE A 99 -1.92 -3.72 6.57
CA PHE A 99 -2.67 -4.76 7.27
C PHE A 99 -2.95 -4.39 8.73
N ILE A 100 -1.92 -3.96 9.47
CA ILE A 100 -2.05 -3.56 10.87
C ILE A 100 -2.98 -2.36 10.98
N ALA A 101 -2.81 -1.33 10.14
CA ALA A 101 -3.67 -0.16 10.16
C ALA A 101 -5.13 -0.48 9.84
N ALA A 102 -5.40 -1.36 8.87
CA ALA A 102 -6.74 -1.81 8.54
C ALA A 102 -7.38 -2.56 9.72
N ARG A 103 -6.65 -3.47 10.36
CA ARG A 103 -7.12 -4.20 11.56
C ARG A 103 -7.42 -3.26 12.73
N LEU A 104 -6.57 -2.27 12.98
CA LEU A 104 -6.80 -1.25 14.02
C LEU A 104 -8.06 -0.41 13.77
N ARG A 105 -8.48 -0.29 12.50
CA ARG A 105 -9.69 0.41 12.09
C ARG A 105 -10.92 -0.50 11.95
N GLY A 106 -10.78 -1.79 12.24
CA GLY A 106 -11.87 -2.77 12.05
C GLY A 106 -12.24 -2.98 10.58
N VAL A 107 -11.37 -2.58 9.65
CA VAL A 107 -11.53 -2.85 8.21
C VAL A 107 -11.07 -4.28 7.95
N ALA A 108 -11.95 -5.09 7.35
CA ALA A 108 -11.62 -6.45 6.98
C ALA A 108 -10.41 -6.44 6.02
N VAL A 109 -9.43 -7.32 6.25
CA VAL A 109 -8.18 -7.31 5.46
C VAL A 109 -7.60 -8.71 5.32
N THR A 110 -7.10 -9.00 4.12
CA THR A 110 -6.44 -10.28 3.79
C THR A 110 -4.96 -10.26 4.12
N MET A 111 -4.34 -11.43 4.17
CA MET A 111 -2.88 -11.51 4.20
C MET A 111 -2.24 -10.92 2.93
N PRO A 112 -1.01 -10.38 3.02
CA PRO A 112 -0.27 -9.90 1.86
C PRO A 112 -0.11 -10.99 0.81
N THR A 113 -0.33 -10.60 -0.44
CA THR A 113 -0.19 -11.48 -1.61
C THR A 113 0.89 -10.92 -2.52
N PHE A 114 1.90 -11.73 -2.81
CA PHE A 114 2.97 -11.34 -3.71
C PHE A 114 2.53 -11.44 -5.18
N THR A 115 3.00 -10.47 -5.96
CA THR A 115 2.91 -10.40 -7.41
C THR A 115 4.30 -10.16 -7.98
N PRO A 116 4.56 -10.47 -9.26
CA PRO A 116 5.88 -10.27 -9.84
C PRO A 116 6.45 -8.86 -9.60
N PHE A 117 5.58 -7.84 -9.52
CA PHE A 117 5.96 -6.43 -9.43
C PHE A 117 5.86 -5.83 -8.01
N GLY A 118 5.49 -6.61 -7.00
CA GLY A 118 5.31 -6.12 -5.63
C GLY A 118 4.43 -7.03 -4.79
N ALA A 119 3.73 -6.47 -3.82
CA ALA A 119 2.70 -7.20 -3.08
C ALA A 119 1.47 -6.29 -2.91
N TYR A 120 0.37 -6.87 -2.49
CA TYR A 120 -0.81 -6.11 -2.11
C TYR A 120 -1.57 -6.81 -0.99
N VAL A 121 -2.29 -6.02 -0.19
CA VAL A 121 -3.37 -6.49 0.68
C VAL A 121 -4.72 -6.08 0.11
N LEU A 122 -5.71 -6.99 0.17
CA LEU A 122 -7.09 -6.64 -0.14
C LEU A 122 -7.77 -6.16 1.14
N THR A 123 -8.33 -4.96 1.08
CA THR A 123 -9.11 -4.36 2.15
C THR A 123 -10.59 -4.39 1.80
N GLY A 124 -11.43 -4.58 2.81
CA GLY A 124 -12.87 -4.36 2.73
C GLY A 124 -13.18 -2.87 2.54
N PRO A 125 -14.46 -2.52 2.31
CA PRO A 125 -14.86 -1.14 2.13
C PRO A 125 -14.54 -0.33 3.39
N SER A 126 -13.71 0.72 3.25
CA SER A 126 -13.50 1.71 4.30
C SER A 126 -14.78 2.53 4.50
N SER A 127 -14.97 3.06 5.71
CA SER A 127 -16.12 3.89 6.07
C SER A 127 -16.03 5.31 5.51
N SER A 128 -14.82 5.81 5.27
CA SER A 128 -14.56 7.15 4.74
C SER A 128 -13.22 7.23 4.00
N VAL A 129 -13.07 8.25 3.14
CA VAL A 129 -11.80 8.54 2.46
C VAL A 129 -10.65 8.85 3.43
N ALA A 130 -10.95 9.39 4.61
CA ALA A 130 -9.95 9.66 5.64
C ALA A 130 -9.41 8.38 6.29
N GLU A 131 -10.27 7.38 6.47
CA GLU A 131 -9.86 6.05 6.94
C GLU A 131 -9.03 5.32 5.88
N GLU A 132 -9.42 5.39 4.61
CA GLU A 132 -8.64 4.86 3.51
C GLU A 132 -7.24 5.49 3.46
N ALA A 133 -7.15 6.82 3.56
CA ALA A 133 -5.87 7.51 3.60
C ALA A 133 -5.01 7.14 4.83
N TYR A 134 -5.63 6.92 5.99
CA TYR A 134 -4.92 6.44 7.17
C TYR A 134 -4.29 5.06 6.93
N VAL A 135 -5.06 4.13 6.37
CA VAL A 135 -4.56 2.79 6.03
C VAL A 135 -3.48 2.87 4.96
N LYS A 136 -3.68 3.68 3.92
CA LYS A 136 -2.73 3.86 2.82
C LYS A 136 -1.44 4.58 3.22
N LEU A 137 -1.45 5.46 4.21
CA LEU A 137 -0.23 6.08 4.70
C LEU A 137 0.63 5.13 5.56
N ALA A 138 0.00 4.12 6.18
CA ALA A 138 0.69 3.21 7.10
C ALA A 138 1.74 2.33 6.41
N GLY A 139 1.52 1.92 5.17
CA GLY A 139 2.49 1.13 4.39
C GLY A 139 3.80 1.89 4.17
N PRO A 140 3.78 3.06 3.50
CA PRO A 140 4.96 3.90 3.32
C PRO A 140 5.65 4.30 4.63
N LEU A 141 4.90 4.52 5.71
CA LEU A 141 5.46 4.81 7.02
C LEU A 141 6.27 3.62 7.56
N VAL A 142 5.64 2.44 7.68
CA VAL A 142 6.26 1.25 8.28
C VAL A 142 7.38 0.71 7.39
N GLY A 143 7.13 0.60 6.08
CA GLY A 143 8.13 0.20 5.10
C GLY A 143 9.28 1.21 5.01
N GLY A 144 8.99 2.50 5.07
CA GLY A 144 10.00 3.56 5.05
C GLY A 144 10.93 3.51 6.25
N VAL A 145 10.38 3.38 7.46
CA VAL A 145 11.18 3.20 8.69
C VAL A 145 12.04 1.95 8.61
N ALA A 146 11.49 0.82 8.18
CA ALA A 146 12.25 -0.42 8.01
C ALA A 146 13.38 -0.28 6.98
N SER A 147 13.14 0.46 5.90
CA SER A 147 14.13 0.70 4.85
C SER A 147 15.27 1.59 5.34
N ILE A 148 14.97 2.66 6.08
CA ILE A 148 15.97 3.53 6.72
C ILE A 148 16.76 2.74 7.76
N ALA A 149 16.11 1.88 8.54
CA ALA A 149 16.79 1.03 9.52
C ALA A 149 17.74 0.02 8.85
N ALA A 150 17.32 -0.61 7.76
CA ALA A 150 18.19 -1.50 6.98
C ALA A 150 19.39 -0.74 6.39
N LEU A 151 19.15 0.47 5.85
CA LEU A 151 20.21 1.34 5.35
C LEU A 151 21.23 1.69 6.44
N ALA A 152 20.75 2.16 7.60
CA ALA A 152 21.58 2.51 8.75
C ALA A 152 22.38 1.31 9.26
N LEU A 153 21.72 0.16 9.45
CA LEU A 153 22.38 -1.06 9.89
C LEU A 153 23.47 -1.48 8.90
N GLY A 154 23.18 -1.40 7.59
CA GLY A 154 24.15 -1.68 6.54
C GLY A 154 25.36 -0.78 6.59
N THR A 155 25.18 0.51 6.92
CA THR A 155 26.28 1.45 7.13
C THR A 155 27.13 1.07 8.34
N VAL A 156 26.50 0.80 9.49
CA VAL A 156 27.21 0.48 10.75
C VAL A 156 28.04 -0.80 10.62
N ILE A 157 27.49 -1.86 10.03
CA ILE A 157 28.19 -3.15 9.91
C ILE A 157 29.06 -3.25 8.64
N GLY A 158 29.12 -2.17 7.83
CA GLY A 158 29.87 -2.15 6.58
C GLY A 158 29.37 -3.17 5.54
N SER A 159 28.06 -3.41 5.45
CA SER A 159 27.44 -4.32 4.48
C SER A 159 26.89 -3.58 3.25
N PRO A 160 27.57 -3.62 2.09
CA PRO A 160 27.10 -2.94 0.88
C PRO A 160 25.76 -3.48 0.40
N MET A 161 25.52 -4.78 0.60
CA MET A 161 24.26 -5.44 0.26
C MET A 161 23.09 -4.83 1.04
N LEU A 162 23.25 -4.61 2.35
CA LEU A 162 22.16 -4.10 3.18
C LEU A 162 21.92 -2.60 2.96
N VAL A 163 23.00 -1.85 2.68
CA VAL A 163 22.92 -0.45 2.20
C VAL A 163 22.12 -0.39 0.89
N GLN A 164 22.38 -1.29 -0.05
CA GLN A 164 21.64 -1.36 -1.32
C GLN A 164 20.17 -1.70 -1.09
N VAL A 165 19.87 -2.71 -0.27
CA VAL A 165 18.49 -3.11 0.08
C VAL A 165 17.74 -1.94 0.72
N GLY A 166 18.33 -1.27 1.72
CA GLY A 166 17.73 -0.12 2.39
C GLY A 166 17.50 1.05 1.43
N THR A 167 18.46 1.34 0.55
CA THR A 167 18.33 2.42 -0.45
C THR A 167 17.19 2.14 -1.43
N ILE A 168 17.10 0.91 -1.96
CA ILE A 168 15.99 0.49 -2.82
C ILE A 168 14.66 0.57 -2.05
N GLY A 169 14.62 0.13 -0.80
CA GLY A 169 13.44 0.22 0.05
C GLY A 169 12.97 1.66 0.27
N VAL A 170 13.88 2.59 0.55
CA VAL A 170 13.54 4.02 0.69
C VAL A 170 12.95 4.55 -0.61
N PHE A 171 13.58 4.23 -1.74
CA PHE A 171 13.07 4.60 -3.07
C PHE A 171 11.66 4.03 -3.33
N LEU A 172 11.42 2.74 -3.07
CA LEU A 172 10.11 2.11 -3.30
C LEU A 172 9.00 2.72 -2.44
N ASN A 173 9.27 3.01 -1.16
CA ASN A 173 8.30 3.66 -0.29
C ASN A 173 8.00 5.11 -0.75
N LEU A 174 9.02 5.84 -1.20
CA LEU A 174 8.83 7.18 -1.76
C LEU A 174 8.08 7.15 -3.10
N PHE A 175 8.34 6.15 -3.93
CA PHE A 175 7.63 5.95 -5.20
C PHE A 175 6.15 5.62 -4.97
N ASN A 176 5.84 4.78 -3.97
CA ASN A 176 4.47 4.51 -3.54
C ASN A 176 3.76 5.73 -2.95
N MET A 177 4.49 6.79 -2.59
CA MET A 177 3.89 8.05 -2.16
C MET A 177 3.45 8.93 -3.33
N ILE A 178 3.68 8.61 -4.60
CA ILE A 178 3.18 9.43 -5.72
C ILE A 178 1.64 9.55 -5.62
N PRO A 179 1.05 10.77 -5.74
CA PRO A 179 -0.39 10.99 -5.60
C PRO A 179 -1.19 10.56 -6.84
N LEU A 180 -1.03 9.29 -7.23
CA LEU A 180 -1.62 8.67 -8.41
C LEU A 180 -1.94 7.21 -8.08
N ASP A 181 -3.20 6.77 -8.23
CA ASP A 181 -3.51 5.34 -8.15
C ASP A 181 -2.75 4.60 -9.29
N PRO A 182 -2.27 3.35 -9.11
CA PRO A 182 -2.51 2.44 -7.98
C PRO A 182 -1.58 2.63 -6.77
N PHE A 183 -0.70 3.64 -6.77
CA PHE A 183 0.19 3.90 -5.63
C PHE A 183 -0.60 4.32 -4.38
N ASP A 184 -0.04 4.09 -3.20
CA ASP A 184 -0.70 4.43 -1.93
C ASP A 184 -0.94 5.92 -1.78
N GLY A 185 -0.03 6.75 -2.30
CA GLY A 185 -0.20 8.18 -2.36
C GLY A 185 -1.45 8.60 -3.13
N GLY A 186 -1.88 7.82 -4.13
CA GLY A 186 -3.17 8.02 -4.81
C GLY A 186 -4.35 7.94 -3.84
N GLY A 187 -4.41 6.88 -3.04
CA GLY A 187 -5.43 6.69 -2.00
C GLY A 187 -5.36 7.73 -0.89
N VAL A 188 -4.16 8.11 -0.44
CA VAL A 188 -3.97 9.20 0.54
C VAL A 188 -4.48 10.53 -0.02
N ALA A 189 -4.16 10.82 -1.28
CA ALA A 189 -4.45 12.09 -1.91
C ALA A 189 -5.95 12.33 -2.16
N GLN A 190 -6.78 11.27 -2.18
CA GLN A 190 -8.24 11.41 -2.34
C GLN A 190 -8.89 12.26 -1.23
N VAL A 191 -8.28 12.34 -0.04
CA VAL A 191 -8.75 13.19 1.06
C VAL A 191 -8.78 14.68 0.69
N PHE A 192 -7.90 15.11 -0.21
CA PHE A 192 -7.80 16.50 -0.68
C PHE A 192 -8.68 16.79 -1.90
N GLY A 193 -9.22 15.74 -2.53
CA GLY A 193 -10.14 15.81 -3.66
C GLY A 193 -9.53 15.30 -4.97
N ARG A 194 -10.40 15.03 -5.95
CA ARG A 194 -10.04 14.37 -7.22
C ARG A 194 -8.93 15.02 -8.05
N TRP A 195 -8.68 16.32 -7.88
CA TRP A 195 -7.71 17.07 -8.68
C TRP A 195 -6.26 16.77 -8.31
N THR A 196 -6.00 16.08 -7.21
CA THR A 196 -4.66 15.59 -6.83
C THR A 196 -4.06 14.61 -7.83
N VAL A 197 -4.88 14.00 -8.69
CA VAL A 197 -4.41 13.18 -9.80
C VAL A 197 -3.52 13.95 -10.78
N VAL A 198 -3.75 15.26 -10.96
CA VAL A 198 -2.99 16.09 -11.92
C VAL A 198 -1.51 16.22 -11.52
N PRO A 199 -1.16 16.66 -10.30
CA PRO A 199 0.23 16.64 -9.86
C PRO A 199 0.77 15.21 -9.80
N GLY A 200 -0.04 14.20 -9.50
CA GLY A 200 0.36 12.78 -9.56
C GLY A 200 0.83 12.34 -10.94
N ILE A 201 0.06 12.67 -11.99
CA ILE A 201 0.43 12.42 -13.38
C ILE A 201 1.72 13.14 -13.74
N ALA A 202 1.88 14.41 -13.34
CA ALA A 202 3.09 15.17 -13.64
C ALA A 202 4.35 14.55 -13.01
N VAL A 203 4.26 14.17 -11.72
CA VAL A 203 5.36 13.51 -11.01
C VAL A 203 5.67 12.14 -11.63
N PHE A 204 4.64 11.33 -11.90
CA PHE A 204 4.82 10.03 -12.55
C PHE A 204 5.44 10.16 -13.94
N ALA A 205 4.98 11.11 -14.76
CA ALA A 205 5.54 11.36 -16.08
C ALA A 205 7.02 11.78 -16.00
N TYR A 206 7.38 12.62 -15.03
CA TYR A 206 8.77 13.00 -14.80
C TYR A 206 9.65 11.79 -14.45
N PHE A 207 9.23 10.97 -13.50
CA PHE A 207 9.95 9.73 -13.16
C PHE A 207 10.03 8.77 -14.34
N PHE A 208 8.94 8.61 -15.08
CA PHE A 208 8.89 7.75 -16.24
C PHE A 208 9.87 8.21 -17.32
N LEU A 209 9.94 9.51 -17.62
CA LEU A 209 10.85 10.03 -18.65
C LEU A 209 12.32 9.86 -18.25
N ILE A 210 12.66 10.06 -16.98
CA ILE A 210 14.02 9.88 -16.48
C ILE A 210 14.43 8.41 -16.47
N LEU A 211 13.56 7.54 -15.95
CA LEU A 211 13.85 6.12 -15.83
C LEU A 211 13.75 5.38 -17.16
N ALA A 212 12.88 5.83 -18.08
CA ALA A 212 12.71 5.18 -19.36
C ALA A 212 14.04 5.18 -20.14
N GLY A 213 14.74 6.31 -20.23
CA GLY A 213 16.13 6.37 -20.75
C GLY A 213 16.39 5.66 -22.09
N GLY A 214 15.35 5.39 -22.89
CA GLY A 214 15.40 4.54 -24.09
C GLY A 214 15.38 3.02 -23.86
N ASN A 215 15.34 2.53 -22.62
CA ASN A 215 15.23 1.11 -22.28
C ASN A 215 13.80 0.61 -22.54
N PRO A 216 13.59 -0.33 -23.50
CA PRO A 216 12.27 -0.87 -23.82
C PRO A 216 11.56 -1.50 -22.61
N ILE A 217 12.30 -2.09 -21.68
CA ILE A 217 11.75 -2.71 -20.47
C ILE A 217 11.09 -1.64 -19.59
N ASN A 218 11.78 -0.53 -19.33
CA ASN A 218 11.26 0.56 -18.51
C ASN A 218 10.05 1.23 -19.18
N MET A 219 10.03 1.30 -20.52
CA MET A 219 8.87 1.78 -21.29
C MET A 219 7.65 0.87 -21.12
N ILE A 220 7.83 -0.45 -21.22
CA ILE A 220 6.76 -1.44 -20.98
C ILE A 220 6.23 -1.30 -19.55
N PHE A 221 7.13 -1.17 -18.56
CA PHE A 221 6.74 -1.00 -17.16
C PHE A 221 5.91 0.26 -16.93
N GLY A 222 6.38 1.41 -17.39
CA GLY A 222 5.62 2.64 -17.18
C GLY A 222 4.34 2.70 -18.00
N ALA A 223 4.28 2.08 -19.20
CA ALA A 223 3.03 1.93 -19.93
C ALA A 223 2.02 1.08 -19.17
N PHE A 224 2.46 -0.01 -18.54
CA PHE A 224 1.61 -0.85 -17.69
C PHE A 224 1.10 -0.10 -16.45
N ILE A 225 1.96 0.68 -15.79
CA ILE A 225 1.55 1.52 -14.65
C ILE A 225 0.58 2.62 -15.11
N ALA A 226 0.84 3.28 -16.23
CA ALA A 226 -0.05 4.31 -16.79
C ALA A 226 -1.43 3.75 -17.13
N LEU A 227 -1.50 2.55 -17.70
CA LEU A 227 -2.76 1.85 -17.96
C LEU A 227 -3.53 1.57 -16.67
N GLN A 228 -2.84 1.07 -15.63
CA GLN A 228 -3.46 0.85 -14.32
C GLN A 228 -3.95 2.16 -13.69
N ALA A 229 -3.18 3.23 -13.78
CA ALA A 229 -3.57 4.55 -13.29
C ALA A 229 -4.82 5.07 -14.00
N TYR A 230 -4.91 4.87 -15.33
CA TYR A 230 -6.09 5.22 -16.11
C TYR A 230 -7.32 4.40 -15.68
N GLN A 231 -7.17 3.08 -15.52
CA GLN A 231 -8.24 2.20 -15.04
C GLN A 231 -8.71 2.61 -13.64
N ALA A 232 -7.79 2.86 -12.72
CA ALA A 232 -8.10 3.31 -11.36
C ALA A 232 -8.82 4.66 -11.36
N TYR A 233 -8.40 5.61 -12.19
CA TYR A 233 -9.07 6.90 -12.35
C TYR A 233 -10.54 6.73 -12.80
N GLN A 234 -10.81 5.83 -13.75
CA GLN A 234 -12.17 5.53 -14.19
C GLN A 234 -13.01 4.96 -13.04
N MET A 235 -12.48 4.01 -12.28
CA MET A 235 -13.16 3.42 -11.11
C MET A 235 -13.44 4.46 -10.02
N ARG A 236 -12.46 5.32 -9.70
CA ARG A 236 -12.62 6.41 -8.72
C ARG A 236 -13.69 7.41 -9.13
N THR A 237 -13.75 7.75 -10.42
CA THR A 237 -14.78 8.64 -10.95
C THR A 237 -16.17 8.04 -10.78
N GLN A 238 -16.35 6.75 -11.07
CA GLN A 238 -17.62 6.05 -10.83
C GLN A 238 -17.98 6.01 -9.34
N GLN A 239 -17.02 5.73 -8.46
CA GLN A 239 -17.25 5.73 -7.01
C GLN A 239 -17.65 7.12 -6.48
N TRP A 240 -17.05 8.19 -7.00
CA TRP A 240 -17.40 9.56 -6.63
C TRP A 240 -18.86 9.88 -6.94
N HIS A 241 -19.36 9.44 -8.09
CA HIS A 241 -20.75 9.60 -8.47
C HIS A 241 -21.69 8.70 -7.64
N ALA A 242 -21.28 7.47 -7.35
CA ALA A 242 -22.09 6.51 -6.59
C ALA A 242 -22.18 6.83 -5.09
N ARG A 243 -21.10 7.35 -4.48
CA ARG A 243 -20.98 7.56 -3.03
C ARG A 243 -20.29 8.89 -2.70
N PRO A 244 -20.91 10.05 -3.02
CA PRO A 244 -20.29 11.36 -2.79
C PRO A 244 -20.05 11.66 -1.30
N SER A 245 -20.79 11.04 -0.38
CA SER A 245 -20.59 11.18 1.07
C SER A 245 -19.28 10.53 1.56
N TYR A 246 -18.81 9.48 0.89
CA TYR A 246 -17.56 8.78 1.23
C TYR A 246 -16.34 9.70 1.15
N PHE A 247 -16.32 10.58 0.14
CA PHE A 247 -15.23 11.50 -0.13
C PHE A 247 -15.29 12.80 0.69
N ARG A 248 -16.28 12.95 1.57
CA ARG A 248 -16.35 14.10 2.47
C ARG A 248 -15.41 13.86 3.66
N SER A 249 -14.45 14.75 3.83
CA SER A 249 -13.48 14.73 4.93
C SER A 249 -13.52 16.04 5.71
N THR A 250 -13.29 15.97 7.01
CA THR A 250 -13.20 17.16 7.88
C THR A 250 -11.88 17.90 7.64
N ALA A 251 -11.84 19.20 7.96
CA ALA A 251 -10.60 19.99 7.83
C ALA A 251 -9.47 19.40 8.69
N SER A 252 -9.78 18.96 9.91
CA SER A 252 -8.81 18.30 10.80
C SER A 252 -8.23 17.02 10.19
N ALA A 253 -9.04 16.19 9.53
CA ALA A 253 -8.57 14.99 8.85
C ALA A 253 -7.63 15.34 7.68
N LYS A 254 -7.97 16.36 6.88
CA LYS A 254 -7.09 16.85 5.79
C LYS A 254 -5.74 17.32 6.33
N VAL A 255 -5.74 18.11 7.39
CA VAL A 255 -4.50 18.63 8.01
C VAL A 255 -3.67 17.48 8.57
N GLY A 256 -4.28 16.56 9.34
CA GLY A 256 -3.57 15.43 9.93
C GLY A 256 -2.96 14.50 8.88
N VAL A 257 -3.73 14.13 7.86
CA VAL A 257 -3.25 13.31 6.73
C VAL A 257 -2.16 14.04 5.96
N GLY A 258 -2.33 15.35 5.71
CA GLY A 258 -1.35 16.16 4.98
C GLY A 258 -0.02 16.26 5.71
N ILE A 259 -0.03 16.51 7.02
CA ILE A 259 1.18 16.53 7.84
C ILE A 259 1.87 15.17 7.80
N GLY A 260 1.13 14.07 8.01
CA GLY A 260 1.71 12.73 7.97
C GLY A 260 2.31 12.39 6.61
N TYR A 261 1.61 12.73 5.53
CA TYR A 261 2.07 12.49 4.17
C TYR A 261 3.34 13.30 3.83
N LEU A 262 3.39 14.59 4.18
CA LEU A 262 4.57 15.42 3.99
C LEU A 262 5.74 14.99 4.88
N ALA A 263 5.48 14.57 6.12
CA ALA A 263 6.53 14.10 7.02
C ALA A 263 7.18 12.81 6.51
N VAL A 264 6.38 11.81 6.13
CA VAL A 264 6.89 10.54 5.58
C VAL A 264 7.60 10.77 4.25
N GLY A 265 6.93 11.45 3.31
CA GLY A 265 7.50 11.72 1.98
C GLY A 265 8.76 12.58 2.05
N GLY A 266 8.75 13.62 2.89
CA GLY A 266 9.87 14.51 3.11
C GLY A 266 11.06 13.80 3.75
N ALA A 267 10.84 12.97 4.75
CA ALA A 267 11.92 12.18 5.39
C ALA A 267 12.56 11.20 4.40
N LEU A 268 11.75 10.46 3.64
CA LEU A 268 12.24 9.50 2.64
C LEU A 268 13.00 10.22 1.51
N ALA A 269 12.45 11.32 0.99
CA ALA A 269 13.12 12.12 -0.03
C ALA A 269 14.44 12.71 0.49
N TYR A 270 14.46 13.22 1.73
CA TYR A 270 15.66 13.78 2.33
C TYR A 270 16.77 12.73 2.46
N VAL A 271 16.45 11.53 2.97
CA VAL A 271 17.42 10.42 3.06
C VAL A 271 17.92 9.99 1.68
N LEU A 272 17.04 9.89 0.69
CA LEU A 272 17.40 9.45 -0.66
C LEU A 272 18.28 10.47 -1.40
N LEU A 273 17.99 11.76 -1.25
CA LEU A 273 18.72 12.85 -1.92
C LEU A 273 20.02 13.23 -1.21
N ASN A 274 20.19 12.84 0.07
CA ASN A 274 21.37 13.14 0.87
C ASN A 274 22.01 11.85 1.39
N PRO A 275 22.65 11.02 0.54
CA PRO A 275 23.19 9.72 0.94
C PRO A 275 24.27 9.81 2.05
N GLY A 276 24.94 10.96 2.18
CA GLY A 276 25.91 11.22 3.26
C GLY A 276 25.30 11.57 4.62
N PHE A 277 23.99 11.87 4.68
CA PHE A 277 23.32 12.29 5.92
C PHE A 277 23.33 11.18 6.98
N LEU A 278 22.87 9.97 6.61
CA LEU A 278 22.76 8.85 7.54
C LEU A 278 24.13 8.43 8.11
N PRO A 279 25.19 8.25 7.29
CA PRO A 279 26.53 8.00 7.79
C PRO A 279 27.04 9.09 8.73
N ALA A 280 26.87 10.38 8.38
CA ALA A 280 27.32 11.48 9.22
C ALA A 280 26.58 11.51 10.57
N LEU A 281 25.28 11.25 10.57
CA LEU A 281 24.47 11.15 11.78
C LEU A 281 24.93 10.00 12.68
N LEU A 282 25.18 8.81 12.10
CA LEU A 282 25.66 7.64 12.84
C LEU A 282 27.03 7.90 13.48
N THR A 283 27.97 8.47 12.71
CA THR A 283 29.28 8.87 13.23
C THR A 283 29.15 9.88 14.38
N SER A 284 28.21 10.82 14.29
CA SER A 284 27.99 11.83 15.35
C SER A 284 27.52 11.23 16.68
N VAL A 285 26.89 10.04 16.65
CA VAL A 285 26.42 9.32 17.84
C VAL A 285 27.35 8.17 18.25
N GLY A 286 28.53 8.06 17.62
CA GLY A 286 29.56 7.06 17.92
C GLY A 286 29.28 5.67 17.33
N LEU A 287 28.46 5.59 16.28
CA LEU A 287 28.20 4.37 15.50
C LEU A 287 28.93 4.36 14.17
#